data_AF-A0A969Y2I8-F1
#
_entry.id   AF-A0A969Y2I8-F1
#
_cell.length_a   1.000
_cell.length_b   1.000
_cell.length_c   1.000
_cell.angle_alpha   90.00
_cell.angle_beta   90.00
_cell.angle_gamma   90.00
#
_symmetry.space_group_name_H-M   'P 1'
#
loop_
_entity.id
_entity.type
_entity.pdbx_description
1 polymer ?
#
loop_
_entity_poly.entity_id
_entity_poly.type
_entity_poly.pdbx_seq_one_letter_code
_entity_poly.pdbx_strand_id
1 'polypeptide(L)'
;GNPRAAAIREQLTTLAKAGLELHCQIVVCPNLNDGAELKQTVAELAQLYPAVASVAAVPVGLTKFRDHLIPLIPFNKKSALDLLKWAQEQQQVFRQHLGCTFFHISDEFYVLTGQEVPPAEYYDGFPQLENGVGLIRQFLDNLTLLPPLMPREKESRIIMITGSAAAKTVQCLANWCNQFPGFNAQVKVATNNFWGSSVTTAGLLTAQDVLSCLQSCLPADYIFLPAAMFSTEGLTLDDWTLAQMEHAAGTALRIASLPEDVWYGLVERSEDHD
;
A
#
# COMPACT_ATOMS: atom_id res chain seq x y z
N GLY A 1 3.61 -23.14 16.15
CA GLY A 1 2.46 -22.23 16.29
C GLY A 1 2.37 -21.71 17.71
N ASN A 2 1.73 -20.57 17.94
CA ASN A 2 1.54 -20.02 19.28
C ASN A 2 0.41 -20.78 20.01
N PRO A 3 0.67 -21.48 21.13
CA PRO A 3 -0.34 -22.24 21.86
C PRO A 3 -1.47 -21.38 22.44
N ARG A 4 -1.26 -20.05 22.57
CA ARG A 4 -2.30 -19.10 23.02
C ARG A 4 -3.24 -18.65 21.90
N ALA A 5 -2.99 -19.01 20.64
CA ALA A 5 -3.84 -18.62 19.51
C ALA A 5 -5.29 -19.11 19.66
N ALA A 6 -5.51 -20.24 20.36
CA ALA A 6 -6.85 -20.74 20.65
C ALA A 6 -7.70 -19.81 21.54
N ALA A 7 -7.07 -18.90 22.30
CA ALA A 7 -7.76 -17.96 23.17
C ALA A 7 -8.31 -16.72 22.44
N ILE A 8 -8.02 -16.55 21.14
CA ILE A 8 -8.38 -15.33 20.40
C ILE A 8 -9.89 -15.03 20.46
N ARG A 9 -10.73 -16.06 20.40
CA ARG A 9 -12.18 -15.91 20.47
C ARG A 9 -12.65 -15.36 21.83
N GLU A 10 -12.08 -15.87 22.92
CA GLU A 10 -12.37 -15.39 24.27
C GLU A 10 -11.89 -13.94 24.46
N GLN A 11 -10.72 -13.62 23.91
CA GLN A 11 -10.17 -12.26 23.93
C GLN A 11 -11.06 -11.28 23.18
N LEU A 12 -11.46 -11.58 21.94
CA LEU A 12 -12.37 -10.74 21.15
C LEU A 12 -13.71 -10.55 21.87
N THR A 13 -14.26 -11.62 22.45
CA THR A 13 -15.51 -11.55 23.24
C THR A 13 -15.35 -10.66 24.47
N THR A 14 -14.21 -10.73 25.15
CA THR A 14 -13.91 -9.92 26.33
C THR A 14 -13.81 -8.44 25.97
N LEU A 15 -13.09 -8.12 24.90
CA LEU A 15 -12.95 -6.75 24.40
C LEU A 15 -14.31 -6.18 23.94
N ALA A 16 -15.10 -6.99 23.23
CA ALA A 16 -16.46 -6.62 22.81
C ALA A 16 -17.38 -6.33 24.01
N LYS A 17 -17.34 -7.17 25.05
CA LYS A 17 -18.11 -6.94 26.31
C LYS A 17 -17.66 -5.69 27.06
N ALA A 18 -16.40 -5.28 26.89
CA ALA A 18 -15.88 -4.03 27.43
C ALA A 18 -16.30 -2.80 26.62
N GLY A 19 -17.06 -2.97 25.53
CA GLY A 19 -17.53 -1.87 24.67
C GLY A 19 -16.45 -1.32 23.75
N LEU A 20 -15.39 -2.07 23.49
CA LEU A 20 -14.33 -1.66 22.57
C LEU A 20 -14.72 -1.98 21.13
N GLU A 21 -14.45 -1.03 20.24
CA GLU A 21 -14.52 -1.23 18.79
C GLU A 21 -13.24 -1.90 18.30
N LEU A 22 -13.39 -2.92 17.46
CA LEU A 22 -12.32 -3.79 17.00
C LEU A 22 -12.25 -3.81 15.47
N HIS A 23 -11.06 -3.54 14.96
CA HIS A 23 -10.70 -3.76 13.56
C HIS A 23 -9.75 -4.95 13.49
N CYS A 24 -10.20 -6.03 12.84
CA CYS A 24 -9.44 -7.27 12.77
C CYS A 24 -8.68 -7.38 11.44
N GLN A 25 -7.54 -8.06 11.45
CA GLN A 25 -6.80 -8.43 10.24
C GLN A 25 -6.60 -9.95 10.22
N ILE A 26 -6.81 -10.55 9.04
CA ILE A 26 -6.57 -11.95 8.75
C ILE A 26 -5.46 -12.03 7.71
N VAL A 27 -4.32 -12.62 8.08
CA VAL A 27 -3.30 -13.04 7.12
C VAL A 27 -3.75 -14.35 6.50
N VAL A 28 -4.06 -14.33 5.21
CA VAL A 28 -4.54 -15.48 4.45
C VAL A 28 -3.34 -16.23 3.86
N CYS A 29 -3.26 -17.50 4.18
CA CYS A 29 -2.21 -18.44 3.79
C CYS A 29 -2.86 -19.58 2.97
N PRO A 30 -2.55 -19.68 1.67
CA PRO A 30 -3.03 -20.77 0.82
C PRO A 30 -2.76 -22.15 1.41
N ASN A 31 -3.77 -23.02 1.36
CA ASN A 31 -3.79 -24.39 1.90
C ASN A 31 -3.66 -24.51 3.42
N LEU A 32 -3.74 -23.40 4.17
CA LEU A 32 -3.64 -23.41 5.64
C LEU A 32 -4.89 -22.85 6.30
N ASN A 33 -5.30 -21.65 5.91
CA ASN A 33 -6.47 -20.97 6.49
C ASN A 33 -7.32 -20.23 5.44
N ASP A 34 -7.14 -20.55 4.15
CA ASP A 34 -8.02 -20.09 3.08
C ASP A 34 -9.24 -21.01 2.92
N GLY A 35 -10.11 -20.71 1.95
CA GLY A 35 -11.27 -21.55 1.65
C GLY A 35 -12.28 -21.64 2.80
N ALA A 36 -12.53 -22.84 3.30
CA ALA A 36 -13.56 -23.09 4.32
C ALA A 36 -13.23 -22.44 5.68
N GLU A 37 -11.96 -22.49 6.09
CA GLU A 37 -11.51 -21.91 7.37
C GLU A 37 -11.67 -20.39 7.37
N LEU A 38 -11.32 -19.72 6.26
CA LEU A 38 -11.53 -18.29 6.10
C LEU A 38 -13.02 -17.93 6.15
N LYS A 39 -13.87 -18.68 5.45
CA LYS A 39 -15.33 -18.47 5.45
C LYS A 39 -15.90 -18.58 6.87
N GLN A 40 -15.51 -19.61 7.61
CA GLN A 40 -15.92 -19.78 8.99
C GLN A 40 -15.43 -18.61 9.85
N THR A 41 -14.16 -18.23 9.74
CA THR A 41 -13.57 -17.12 10.49
C THR A 41 -14.31 -15.81 10.25
N VAL A 42 -14.59 -15.47 8.99
CA VAL A 42 -15.33 -14.24 8.63
C VAL A 42 -16.76 -14.27 9.17
N ALA A 43 -17.44 -15.42 9.09
CA ALA A 43 -18.79 -15.57 9.64
C ALA A 43 -18.82 -15.45 11.17
N GLU A 44 -17.84 -16.01 11.87
CA GLU A 44 -17.72 -15.91 13.33
C GLU A 44 -17.40 -14.48 13.77
N LEU A 45 -16.54 -13.76 13.06
CA LEU A 45 -16.27 -12.35 13.33
C LEU A 45 -17.50 -11.48 13.08
N ALA A 46 -18.29 -11.76 12.04
CA ALA A 46 -19.52 -11.03 11.75
C ALA A 46 -20.58 -11.16 12.87
N GLN A 47 -20.59 -12.28 13.61
CA GLN A 47 -21.48 -12.44 14.77
C GLN A 47 -21.14 -11.50 15.94
N LEU A 48 -19.93 -10.93 15.95
CA LEU A 48 -19.49 -9.97 16.96
C LEU A 48 -19.73 -8.52 16.54
N TYR A 49 -20.34 -8.27 15.38
CA TYR A 49 -20.78 -6.93 14.97
C TYR A 49 -21.84 -6.38 15.95
N PRO A 50 -21.79 -5.09 16.36
CA PRO A 50 -20.90 -4.04 15.87
C PRO A 50 -19.54 -3.93 16.59
N ALA A 51 -19.27 -4.75 17.62
CA ALA A 51 -18.02 -4.65 18.35
C ALA A 51 -16.80 -4.99 17.49
N VAL A 52 -16.89 -6.00 16.62
CA VAL A 52 -16.00 -6.11 15.46
C VAL A 52 -16.60 -5.24 14.36
N ALA A 53 -15.98 -4.10 14.10
CA ALA A 53 -16.51 -3.11 13.15
C ALA A 53 -16.05 -3.38 11.72
N SER A 54 -14.83 -3.90 11.53
CA SER A 54 -14.34 -4.29 10.21
C SER A 54 -13.27 -5.39 10.29
N VAL A 55 -13.12 -6.12 9.18
CA VAL A 55 -12.16 -7.20 9.02
C VAL A 55 -11.42 -7.01 7.71
N ALA A 56 -10.09 -6.92 7.74
CA ALA A 56 -9.25 -6.95 6.54
C ALA A 56 -8.66 -8.34 6.30
N ALA A 57 -8.64 -8.81 5.06
CA ALA A 57 -7.87 -9.97 4.64
C ALA A 57 -6.68 -9.52 3.77
N VAL A 58 -5.48 -9.90 4.19
CA VAL A 58 -4.20 -9.60 3.55
C VAL A 58 -3.52 -10.90 3.13
N PRO A 59 -2.77 -10.95 2.03
CA PRO A 59 -2.03 -12.14 1.67
C PRO A 59 -0.82 -12.32 2.61
N VAL A 60 -0.33 -13.55 2.73
CA VAL A 60 0.93 -13.81 3.41
C VAL A 60 2.11 -13.15 2.68
N GLY A 61 2.80 -12.24 3.36
CA GLY A 61 4.05 -11.66 2.91
C GLY A 61 5.24 -12.60 3.18
N LEU A 62 6.07 -12.85 2.17
CA LEU A 62 7.25 -13.72 2.28
C LEU A 62 8.53 -12.95 1.97
N THR A 63 9.43 -12.90 2.95
CA THR A 63 10.81 -12.41 2.78
C THR A 63 11.76 -13.57 2.46
N LYS A 64 13.00 -13.25 2.07
CA LYS A 64 14.06 -14.23 1.82
C LYS A 64 14.59 -14.89 3.10
N PHE A 65 14.30 -14.34 4.27
CA PHE A 65 14.77 -14.82 5.57
C PHE A 65 13.76 -15.79 6.18
N ARG A 66 13.74 -17.05 5.70
CA ARG A 66 12.75 -18.06 6.14
C ARG A 66 13.35 -19.42 6.47
N ASP A 67 14.65 -19.47 6.73
CA ASP A 67 15.33 -20.71 7.08
C ASP A 67 14.70 -21.34 8.32
N HIS A 68 14.46 -22.65 8.27
CA HIS A 68 13.85 -23.45 9.34
C HIS A 68 12.39 -23.12 9.69
N LEU A 69 11.68 -22.34 8.87
CA LEU A 69 10.25 -22.08 9.03
C LEU A 69 9.37 -23.03 8.22
N ILE A 70 8.09 -23.14 8.60
CA ILE A 70 7.09 -23.89 7.83
C ILE A 70 7.03 -23.34 6.39
N PRO A 71 7.04 -24.22 5.36
CA PRO A 71 6.85 -23.80 3.98
C PRO A 71 5.49 -23.12 3.81
N LEU A 72 5.49 -21.90 3.26
CA LEU A 72 4.29 -21.16 2.92
C LEU A 72 4.29 -20.92 1.42
N ILE A 73 3.11 -21.03 0.81
CA ILE A 73 2.92 -20.80 -0.62
C ILE A 73 2.29 -19.41 -0.78
N PRO A 74 2.88 -18.51 -1.57
CA PRO A 74 2.25 -17.21 -1.83
C PRO A 74 1.01 -17.38 -2.71
N PHE A 75 0.12 -16.40 -2.66
CA PHE A 75 -0.97 -16.33 -3.63
C PHE A 75 -0.42 -16.19 -5.05
N ASN A 76 -1.07 -16.87 -5.99
CA ASN A 76 -0.87 -16.64 -7.41
C ASN A 76 -2.10 -15.91 -7.98
N LYS A 77 -2.00 -15.44 -9.23
CA LYS A 77 -3.09 -14.70 -9.88
C LYS A 77 -4.44 -15.44 -9.84
N LYS A 78 -4.45 -16.77 -10.00
CA LYS A 78 -5.68 -17.57 -10.02
C LYS A 78 -6.30 -17.65 -8.62
N SER A 79 -5.54 -18.09 -7.62
CA SER A 79 -6.06 -18.22 -6.25
C SER A 79 -6.45 -16.88 -5.65
N ALA A 80 -5.72 -15.81 -5.99
CA ALA A 80 -6.07 -14.45 -5.61
C ALA A 80 -7.40 -14.00 -6.24
N LEU A 81 -7.65 -14.34 -7.50
CA LEU A 81 -8.90 -13.99 -8.19
C LEU A 81 -10.10 -14.73 -7.62
N ASP A 82 -9.92 -16.02 -7.29
CA ASP A 82 -10.98 -16.83 -6.66
C ASP A 82 -11.36 -16.26 -5.29
N LEU A 83 -10.36 -15.87 -4.48
CA LEU A 83 -10.61 -15.21 -3.20
C LEU A 83 -11.28 -13.84 -3.36
N LEU A 84 -10.81 -13.02 -4.30
CA LEU A 84 -11.34 -11.69 -4.56
C LEU A 84 -12.82 -11.73 -4.95
N LYS A 85 -13.21 -12.67 -5.83
CA LYS A 85 -14.62 -12.85 -6.22
C LYS A 85 -15.50 -13.22 -5.04
N TRP A 86 -15.06 -14.21 -4.26
CA TRP A 86 -15.80 -14.61 -3.06
C TRP A 86 -15.94 -13.46 -2.07
N ALA A 87 -14.88 -12.67 -1.88
CA ALA A 87 -14.94 -11.50 -1.00
C ALA A 87 -15.95 -10.46 -1.50
N GLN A 88 -15.96 -10.15 -2.80
CA GLN A 88 -16.94 -9.22 -3.39
C GLN A 88 -18.38 -9.69 -3.17
N GLU A 89 -18.65 -10.99 -3.28
CA GLU A 89 -19.95 -11.57 -2.94
C GLU A 89 -20.30 -11.34 -1.46
N GLN A 90 -19.36 -11.59 -0.54
CA GLN A 90 -19.59 -11.35 0.89
C GLN A 90 -19.80 -9.87 1.22
N GLN A 91 -19.06 -8.97 0.56
CA GLN A 91 -19.23 -7.52 0.73
C GLN A 91 -20.64 -7.07 0.36
N GLN A 92 -21.22 -7.63 -0.70
CA GLN A 92 -22.62 -7.35 -1.06
C GLN A 92 -23.58 -7.87 0.01
N VAL A 93 -23.36 -9.10 0.51
CA VAL A 93 -24.15 -9.68 1.60
C VAL A 93 -24.09 -8.80 2.85
N PHE A 94 -22.89 -8.39 3.28
CA PHE A 94 -22.74 -7.55 4.47
C PHE A 94 -23.35 -6.17 4.28
N ARG A 95 -23.23 -5.54 3.10
CA ARG A 95 -23.91 -4.26 2.85
C ARG A 95 -25.42 -4.36 2.95
N GLN A 96 -26.00 -5.47 2.48
CA GLN A 96 -27.44 -5.70 2.59
C GLN A 96 -27.91 -5.93 4.04
N HIS A 97 -27.11 -6.63 4.86
CA HIS A 97 -27.52 -7.05 6.20
C HIS A 97 -27.04 -6.13 7.34
N LEU A 98 -25.85 -5.53 7.19
CA LEU A 98 -25.18 -4.70 8.18
C LEU A 98 -25.10 -3.22 7.77
N GLY A 99 -25.37 -2.90 6.50
CA GLY A 99 -25.26 -1.53 5.98
C GLY A 99 -23.84 -1.08 5.65
N CYS A 100 -22.84 -1.94 5.83
CA CYS A 100 -21.43 -1.67 5.52
C CYS A 100 -20.76 -2.88 4.84
N THR A 101 -19.58 -2.67 4.25
CA THR A 101 -18.79 -3.72 3.58
C THR A 101 -18.32 -4.80 4.56
N PHE A 102 -18.03 -4.44 5.81
CA PHE A 102 -17.53 -5.27 6.92
C PHE A 102 -16.23 -6.05 6.63
N PHE A 103 -16.20 -6.85 5.56
CA PHE A 103 -15.07 -7.65 5.13
C PHE A 103 -14.35 -7.02 3.93
N HIS A 104 -13.14 -6.53 4.17
CA HIS A 104 -12.30 -5.86 3.19
C HIS A 104 -11.15 -6.76 2.74
N ILE A 105 -10.76 -6.62 1.48
CA ILE A 105 -9.59 -7.29 0.90
C ILE A 105 -8.54 -6.23 0.62
N SER A 106 -7.27 -6.53 0.92
CA SER A 106 -6.17 -5.60 0.66
C SER A 106 -5.97 -5.32 -0.83
N ASP A 107 -5.43 -4.14 -1.11
CA ASP A 107 -5.14 -3.66 -2.46
C ASP A 107 -4.18 -4.60 -3.21
N GLU A 108 -3.36 -5.36 -2.48
CA GLU A 108 -2.44 -6.34 -3.05
C GLU A 108 -3.15 -7.42 -3.88
N PHE A 109 -4.34 -7.86 -3.47
CA PHE A 109 -5.12 -8.81 -4.28
C PHE A 109 -5.61 -8.19 -5.59
N TYR A 110 -5.98 -6.91 -5.60
CA TYR A 110 -6.36 -6.20 -6.83
C TYR A 110 -5.15 -6.04 -7.75
N VAL A 111 -3.99 -5.67 -7.22
CA VAL A 111 -2.73 -5.58 -7.96
C VAL A 111 -2.34 -6.93 -8.57
N LEU A 112 -2.36 -8.00 -7.78
CA LEU A 112 -1.99 -9.35 -8.20
C LEU A 112 -2.92 -9.92 -9.27
N THR A 113 -4.21 -9.63 -9.16
CA THR A 113 -5.23 -10.08 -10.13
C THR A 113 -5.33 -9.18 -11.36
N GLY A 114 -4.85 -7.93 -11.26
CA GLY A 114 -5.01 -6.89 -12.26
C GLY A 114 -6.44 -6.35 -12.35
N GLN A 115 -7.24 -6.49 -11.29
CA GLN A 115 -8.58 -5.91 -11.19
C GLN A 115 -8.50 -4.46 -10.70
N GLU A 116 -9.49 -3.66 -11.04
CA GLU A 116 -9.61 -2.30 -10.51
C GLU A 116 -10.09 -2.33 -9.05
N VAL A 117 -9.59 -1.39 -8.25
CA VAL A 117 -10.08 -1.20 -6.88
C VAL A 117 -11.47 -0.57 -6.88
N PRO A 118 -12.37 -0.95 -5.96
CA PRO A 118 -13.73 -0.44 -5.90
C PRO A 118 -13.77 1.08 -5.65
N PRO A 119 -14.91 1.75 -5.85
CA PRO A 119 -15.07 3.16 -5.54
C PRO A 119 -15.00 3.42 -4.01
N ALA A 120 -14.71 4.67 -3.61
CA ALA A 120 -14.50 5.06 -2.22
C ALA A 120 -15.63 4.66 -1.26
N GLU A 121 -16.87 4.67 -1.74
CA GLU A 121 -18.05 4.28 -0.97
C GLU A 121 -17.96 2.86 -0.40
N TYR A 122 -17.24 1.94 -1.07
CA TYR A 122 -17.06 0.55 -0.62
C TYR A 122 -16.08 0.39 0.55
N TYR A 123 -15.37 1.46 0.92
CA TYR A 123 -14.39 1.43 2.00
C TYR A 123 -14.94 1.93 3.34
N ASP A 124 -16.17 2.43 3.41
CA ASP A 124 -16.84 2.85 4.65
C ASP A 124 -15.98 3.78 5.54
N GLY A 125 -15.30 4.76 4.93
CA GLY A 125 -14.42 5.68 5.66
C GLY A 125 -13.00 5.16 5.88
N PHE A 126 -12.60 4.09 5.19
CA PHE A 126 -11.23 3.53 5.18
C PHE A 126 -10.69 3.06 6.55
N PRO A 127 -11.45 2.27 7.34
CA PRO A 127 -11.02 1.82 8.68
C PRO A 127 -9.82 0.86 8.66
N GLN A 128 -9.39 0.42 7.47
CA GLN A 128 -8.40 -0.63 7.27
C GLN A 128 -7.20 -0.12 6.43
N LEU A 129 -7.02 1.20 6.33
CA LEU A 129 -5.97 1.82 5.51
C LEU A 129 -4.57 1.34 5.91
N GLU A 130 -4.30 1.26 7.22
CA GLU A 130 -3.04 0.75 7.78
C GLU A 130 -2.77 -0.72 7.43
N ASN A 131 -3.83 -1.47 7.12
CA ASN A 131 -3.77 -2.88 6.71
C ASN A 131 -3.69 -3.05 5.18
N GLY A 132 -3.39 -1.96 4.46
CA GLY A 132 -3.22 -1.99 3.00
C GLY A 132 -4.52 -2.08 2.22
N VAL A 133 -5.64 -1.65 2.82
CA VAL A 133 -6.96 -1.63 2.18
C VAL A 133 -7.31 -0.20 1.78
N GLY A 134 -7.43 0.08 0.48
CA GLY A 134 -7.94 1.35 -0.03
C GLY A 134 -6.89 2.43 -0.25
N LEU A 135 -5.60 2.13 -0.10
CA LEU A 135 -4.49 3.04 -0.40
C LEU A 135 -4.51 3.48 -1.87
N ILE A 136 -4.76 2.55 -2.80
CA ILE A 136 -4.86 2.84 -4.23
C ILE A 136 -6.06 3.74 -4.50
N ARG A 137 -7.23 3.43 -3.92
CA ARG A 137 -8.43 4.24 -4.11
C ARG A 137 -8.19 5.66 -3.58
N GLN A 138 -7.68 5.79 -2.36
CA GLN A 138 -7.34 7.08 -1.77
C GLN A 138 -6.36 7.86 -2.67
N PHE A 139 -5.30 7.22 -3.16
CA PHE A 139 -4.33 7.87 -4.05
C PHE A 139 -5.00 8.36 -5.35
N LEU A 140 -5.81 7.53 -5.99
CA LEU A 140 -6.50 7.88 -7.24
C LEU A 140 -7.48 9.03 -7.04
N ASP A 141 -8.24 9.03 -5.94
CA ASP A 141 -9.19 10.09 -5.66
C ASP A 141 -8.45 11.41 -5.40
N ASN A 142 -7.36 11.41 -4.61
CA ASN A 142 -6.53 12.60 -4.39
C ASN A 142 -5.90 13.13 -5.69
N LEU A 143 -5.50 12.23 -6.60
CA LEU A 143 -4.99 12.62 -7.92
C LEU A 143 -6.03 13.43 -8.72
N THR A 144 -7.32 13.12 -8.60
CA THR A 144 -8.38 13.86 -9.31
C THR A 144 -8.63 15.27 -8.77
N LEU A 145 -8.17 15.56 -7.55
CA LEU A 145 -8.33 16.85 -6.89
C LEU A 145 -7.18 17.83 -7.18
N LEU A 146 -6.13 17.38 -7.84
CA LEU A 146 -4.94 18.20 -8.11
C LEU A 146 -5.25 19.37 -9.07
N PRO A 147 -4.83 20.60 -8.73
CA PRO A 147 -4.88 21.72 -9.66
C PRO A 147 -3.94 21.47 -10.86
N PRO A 148 -4.26 22.03 -12.04
CA PRO A 148 -3.38 21.90 -13.21
C PRO A 148 -1.99 22.50 -12.95
N LEU A 149 -0.95 21.90 -13.51
CA LEU A 149 0.40 22.47 -13.47
C LEU A 149 0.54 23.57 -14.52
N MET A 150 1.21 24.67 -14.14
CA MET A 150 1.54 25.74 -15.07
C MET A 150 2.66 25.28 -16.02
N PRO A 151 2.56 25.55 -17.34
CA PRO A 151 3.60 25.22 -18.31
C PRO A 151 4.98 25.76 -17.91
N ARG A 152 6.05 25.02 -18.21
CA ARG A 152 7.44 25.46 -18.02
C ARG A 152 8.16 25.66 -19.34
N GLU A 153 8.98 26.71 -19.43
CA GLU A 153 9.86 26.93 -20.57
C GLU A 153 10.95 25.86 -20.67
N LYS A 154 11.53 25.47 -19.52
CA LYS A 154 12.53 24.42 -19.41
C LYS A 154 11.90 23.12 -18.93
N GLU A 155 12.15 22.04 -19.66
CA GLU A 155 11.71 20.70 -19.25
C GLU A 155 12.28 20.32 -17.87
N SER A 156 11.40 19.87 -16.98
CA SER A 156 11.72 19.34 -15.67
C SER A 156 11.62 17.81 -15.67
N ARG A 157 12.74 17.14 -15.43
CA ARG A 157 12.83 15.68 -15.30
C ARG A 157 12.48 15.26 -13.88
N ILE A 158 11.44 14.45 -13.75
CA ILE A 158 10.87 14.03 -12.47
C ILE A 158 10.95 12.50 -12.39
N ILE A 159 11.54 12.00 -11.31
CA ILE A 159 11.62 10.58 -11.02
C ILE A 159 10.78 10.29 -9.79
N MET A 160 9.84 9.36 -9.89
CA MET A 160 9.04 8.85 -8.77
C MET A 160 9.47 7.43 -8.48
N ILE A 161 10.14 7.23 -7.35
CA ILE A 161 10.60 5.90 -6.92
C ILE A 161 9.47 5.21 -6.16
N THR A 162 9.27 3.91 -6.41
CA THR A 162 8.27 3.11 -5.69
C THR A 162 8.60 1.62 -5.73
N GLY A 163 7.94 0.83 -4.90
CA GLY A 163 7.89 -0.63 -5.05
C GLY A 163 6.97 -1.05 -6.20
N SER A 164 7.13 -2.29 -6.68
CA SER A 164 6.38 -2.81 -7.83
C SER A 164 4.87 -2.90 -7.60
N ALA A 165 4.41 -3.05 -6.36
CA ALA A 165 2.99 -3.11 -6.03
C ALA A 165 2.24 -1.81 -6.37
N ALA A 166 2.85 -0.66 -6.08
CA ALA A 166 2.25 0.65 -6.34
C ALA A 166 2.65 1.25 -7.70
N ALA A 167 3.49 0.58 -8.48
CA ALA A 167 4.05 1.11 -9.73
C ALA A 167 2.98 1.60 -10.72
N LYS A 168 1.90 0.82 -10.92
CA LYS A 168 0.79 1.22 -11.80
C LYS A 168 0.05 2.45 -11.29
N THR A 169 -0.18 2.52 -9.98
CA THR A 169 -0.89 3.63 -9.33
C THR A 169 -0.06 4.92 -9.41
N VAL A 170 1.24 4.85 -9.10
CA VAL A 170 2.15 6.00 -9.23
C VAL A 170 2.33 6.40 -10.70
N GLN A 171 2.23 5.45 -11.63
CA GLN A 171 2.25 5.76 -13.08
C GLN A 171 1.07 6.64 -13.49
N CYS A 172 -0.09 6.53 -12.84
CA CYS A 172 -1.21 7.44 -13.07
C CYS A 172 -0.82 8.90 -12.76
N LEU A 173 -0.10 9.13 -11.65
CA LEU A 173 0.40 10.46 -11.29
C LEU A 173 1.49 10.95 -12.26
N ALA A 174 2.44 10.10 -12.64
CA ALA A 174 3.44 10.47 -13.64
C ALA A 174 2.78 10.84 -14.99
N ASN A 175 1.79 10.05 -15.42
CA ASN A 175 1.02 10.35 -16.63
C ASN A 175 0.25 11.66 -16.51
N TRP A 176 -0.33 11.96 -15.34
CA TRP A 176 -0.99 13.23 -15.07
C TRP A 176 -0.02 14.40 -15.19
N CYS A 177 1.17 14.33 -14.60
CA CYS A 177 2.20 15.36 -14.75
C CYS A 177 2.58 15.60 -16.23
N ASN A 178 2.70 14.51 -17.01
CA ASN A 178 3.08 14.56 -18.42
C ASN A 178 2.00 15.15 -19.35
N GLN A 179 0.80 15.45 -18.85
CA GLN A 179 -0.21 16.19 -19.62
C GLN A 179 0.12 17.68 -19.73
N PHE A 180 1.02 18.19 -18.89
CA PHE A 180 1.37 19.61 -18.83
C PHE A 180 2.72 19.88 -19.53
N PRO A 181 2.84 20.95 -20.35
CA PRO A 181 4.08 21.26 -21.04
C PRO A 181 5.25 21.55 -20.10
N GLY A 182 6.42 21.01 -20.42
CA GLY A 182 7.65 21.20 -19.64
C GLY A 182 7.81 20.23 -18.45
N PHE A 183 6.98 19.19 -18.36
CA PHE A 183 7.10 18.12 -17.36
C PHE A 183 7.42 16.78 -18.03
N ASN A 184 8.43 16.09 -17.52
CA ASN A 184 8.84 14.75 -17.95
C ASN A 184 9.01 13.86 -16.72
N ALA A 185 7.89 13.24 -16.30
CA ALA A 185 7.80 12.37 -15.16
C ALA A 185 7.91 10.89 -15.55
N GLN A 186 8.75 10.16 -14.82
CA GLN A 186 8.95 8.72 -14.96
C GLN A 186 8.83 8.02 -13.61
N VAL A 187 8.20 6.85 -13.61
CA VAL A 187 8.18 5.95 -12.46
C VAL A 187 9.36 5.00 -12.56
N LYS A 188 10.05 4.80 -11.45
CA LYS A 188 11.18 3.89 -11.33
C LYS A 188 10.92 2.93 -10.18
N VAL A 189 10.93 1.64 -10.51
CA VAL A 189 10.66 0.59 -9.55
C VAL A 189 11.97 0.19 -8.87
N ALA A 190 12.06 0.41 -7.57
CA ALA A 190 13.15 -0.11 -6.77
C ALA A 190 12.87 -1.59 -6.45
N THR A 191 13.80 -2.47 -6.84
CA THR A 191 13.75 -3.88 -6.46
C THR A 191 14.20 -4.02 -5.02
N ASN A 192 13.40 -4.71 -4.20
CA ASN A 192 13.75 -4.99 -2.82
C ASN A 192 14.82 -6.10 -2.76
N ASN A 193 16.09 -5.73 -2.68
CA ASN A 193 17.20 -6.67 -2.56
C ASN A 193 17.44 -7.06 -1.09
N PHE A 194 17.09 -6.17 -0.16
CA PHE A 194 17.25 -6.40 1.28
C PHE A 194 16.38 -7.56 1.78
N TRP A 195 15.06 -7.49 1.58
CA TRP A 195 14.10 -8.53 1.98
C TRP A 195 13.85 -9.58 0.89
N GLY A 196 14.28 -9.32 -0.35
CA GLY A 196 14.09 -10.20 -1.51
C GLY A 196 13.02 -9.69 -2.46
N SER A 197 13.18 -9.98 -3.75
CA SER A 197 12.37 -9.40 -4.84
C SER A 197 10.88 -9.78 -4.82
N SER A 198 10.49 -10.77 -4.00
CA SER A 198 9.10 -11.10 -3.72
C SER A 198 8.40 -10.04 -2.86
N VAL A 199 9.16 -9.18 -2.17
CA VAL A 199 8.62 -8.06 -1.39
C VAL A 199 8.44 -6.86 -2.32
N THR A 200 7.18 -6.49 -2.57
CA THR A 200 6.78 -5.54 -3.62
C THR A 200 6.30 -4.19 -3.09
N THR A 201 6.04 -4.09 -1.78
CA THR A 201 5.51 -2.89 -1.12
C THR A 201 6.57 -1.81 -0.95
N ALA A 202 6.21 -0.56 -1.26
CA ALA A 202 7.10 0.59 -1.15
C ALA A 202 7.60 0.82 0.29
N GLY A 203 6.78 0.61 1.31
CA GLY A 203 7.16 0.79 2.71
C GLY A 203 8.16 -0.23 3.27
N LEU A 204 8.52 -1.25 2.50
CA LEU A 204 9.57 -2.21 2.87
C LEU A 204 10.87 -1.99 2.09
N LEU A 205 10.95 -0.95 1.26
CA LEU A 205 12.20 -0.56 0.61
C LEU A 205 13.18 0.02 1.62
N THR A 206 14.46 -0.30 1.43
CA THR A 206 15.57 0.28 2.21
C THR A 206 16.19 1.46 1.47
N ALA A 207 17.03 2.24 2.16
CA ALA A 207 17.84 3.27 1.51
C ALA A 207 18.75 2.67 0.44
N GLN A 208 19.37 1.51 0.71
CA GLN A 208 20.20 0.80 -0.24
C GLN A 208 19.46 0.39 -1.53
N ASP A 209 18.22 -0.10 -1.41
CA ASP A 209 17.40 -0.46 -2.57
C ASP A 209 17.13 0.76 -3.46
N VAL A 210 16.83 1.91 -2.85
CA VAL A 210 16.61 3.18 -3.56
C VAL A 210 17.89 3.70 -4.19
N LEU A 211 19.00 3.77 -3.44
CA LEU A 211 20.28 4.27 -3.95
C LEU A 211 20.77 3.45 -5.16
N SER A 212 20.58 2.13 -5.14
CA SER A 212 20.88 1.27 -6.29
C SER A 212 20.00 1.61 -7.50
N CYS A 213 18.72 1.87 -7.29
CA CYS A 213 17.79 2.29 -8.35
C CYS A 213 18.20 3.64 -8.97
N LEU A 214 18.56 4.62 -8.12
CA LEU A 214 18.87 5.99 -8.53
C LEU A 214 20.05 6.10 -9.50
N GLN A 215 21.05 5.22 -9.41
CA GLN A 215 22.21 5.22 -10.33
C GLN A 215 21.80 5.14 -11.80
N SER A 216 20.68 4.48 -12.10
CA SER A 216 20.15 4.33 -13.47
C SER A 216 19.20 5.46 -13.91
N CYS A 217 18.92 6.42 -13.03
CA CYS A 217 17.84 7.40 -13.19
C CYS A 217 18.33 8.86 -13.30
N LEU A 218 19.61 9.12 -13.06
CA LEU A 218 20.20 10.45 -13.09
C LEU A 218 20.66 10.85 -14.50
N PRO A 219 20.63 12.16 -14.84
CA PRO A 219 20.20 13.28 -13.99
C PRO A 219 18.68 13.50 -13.98
N ALA A 220 18.17 13.97 -12.84
CA ALA A 220 16.78 14.37 -12.63
C ALA A 220 16.71 15.67 -11.82
N ASP A 221 15.72 16.53 -12.10
CA ASP A 221 15.52 17.80 -11.39
C ASP A 221 14.74 17.60 -10.07
N TYR A 222 13.92 16.55 -10.03
CA TYR A 222 13.08 16.17 -8.90
C TYR A 222 13.08 14.65 -8.73
N ILE A 223 13.27 14.19 -7.49
CA ILE A 223 13.22 12.77 -7.13
C ILE A 223 12.32 12.63 -5.92
N PHE A 224 11.21 11.92 -6.10
CA PHE A 224 10.23 11.64 -5.05
C PHE A 224 10.36 10.21 -4.56
N LEU A 225 10.42 10.05 -3.25
CA LEU A 225 10.45 8.80 -2.51
C LEU A 225 9.12 8.60 -1.77
N PRO A 226 8.66 7.36 -1.62
CA PRO A 226 7.43 7.08 -0.89
C PRO A 226 7.65 7.28 0.60
N ALA A 227 6.80 8.10 1.25
CA ALA A 227 6.87 8.36 2.68
C ALA A 227 6.77 7.09 3.54
N ALA A 228 6.05 6.08 3.05
CA ALA A 228 5.90 4.78 3.71
C ALA A 228 7.23 4.06 3.99
N MET A 229 8.34 4.45 3.34
CA MET A 229 9.67 3.92 3.62
C MET A 229 10.25 4.38 4.95
N PHE A 230 9.75 5.48 5.50
CA PHE A 230 10.30 6.13 6.67
C PHE A 230 9.44 5.84 7.90
N SER A 231 10.11 5.58 9.01
CA SER A 231 9.48 5.51 10.33
C SER A 231 8.98 6.90 10.76
N THR A 232 8.24 6.95 11.88
CA THR A 232 7.85 8.21 12.53
C THR A 232 9.04 9.06 12.97
N GLU A 233 10.22 8.46 13.12
CA GLU A 233 11.48 9.13 13.44
C GLU A 233 12.25 9.58 12.17
N GLY A 234 11.70 9.33 10.98
CA GLY A 234 12.32 9.72 9.71
C GLY A 234 13.47 8.81 9.26
N LEU A 235 13.47 7.55 9.72
CA LEU A 235 14.50 6.54 9.39
C LEU A 235 13.94 5.47 8.46
N THR A 236 14.75 5.03 7.49
CA THR A 236 14.47 3.82 6.70
C THR A 236 14.70 2.55 7.53
N LEU A 237 14.26 1.39 7.01
CA LEU A 237 14.44 0.08 7.66
C LEU A 237 15.91 -0.33 7.87
N ASP A 238 16.85 0.31 7.19
CA ASP A 238 18.30 0.12 7.33
C ASP A 238 18.98 1.28 8.07
N ASP A 239 18.21 2.06 8.84
CA ASP A 239 18.65 3.14 9.75
C ASP A 239 19.25 4.38 9.06
N TRP A 240 18.82 4.69 7.83
CA TRP A 240 19.23 5.91 7.12
C TRP A 240 18.20 7.03 7.29
N THR A 241 18.71 8.24 7.50
CA THR A 241 17.97 9.49 7.36
C THR A 241 17.90 9.93 5.89
N LEU A 242 16.91 10.77 5.55
CA LEU A 242 16.84 11.39 4.21
C LEU A 242 18.13 12.14 3.86
N ALA A 243 18.72 12.89 4.80
CA ALA A 243 19.94 13.65 4.57
C ALA A 243 21.15 12.77 4.22
N GLN A 244 21.27 11.59 4.85
CA GLN A 244 22.31 10.62 4.50
C GLN A 244 22.09 10.05 3.09
N MET A 245 20.84 9.79 2.71
CA MET A 245 20.50 9.34 1.36
C MET A 245 20.82 10.41 0.31
N GLU A 246 20.49 11.68 0.57
CA GLU A 246 20.83 12.81 -0.31
C GLU A 246 22.33 12.95 -0.49
N HIS A 247 23.09 12.85 0.61
CA HIS A 247 24.55 12.90 0.57
C HIS A 247 25.13 11.76 -0.28
N ALA A 248 24.63 10.53 -0.13
CA ALA A 248 25.07 9.38 -0.91
C ALA A 248 24.62 9.42 -2.38
N ALA A 249 23.43 9.96 -2.65
CA ALA A 249 22.89 10.11 -4.00
C ALA A 249 23.52 11.28 -4.77
N GLY A 250 24.11 12.25 -4.07
CA GLY A 250 24.66 13.47 -4.67
C GLY A 250 23.59 14.40 -5.24
N THR A 251 22.34 14.27 -4.80
CA THR A 251 21.20 15.05 -5.27
C THR A 251 20.12 15.14 -4.18
N ALA A 252 19.29 16.18 -4.25
CA ALA A 252 18.18 16.36 -3.32
C ALA A 252 17.09 15.31 -3.55
N LEU A 253 16.51 14.82 -2.46
CA LEU A 253 15.45 13.82 -2.45
C LEU A 253 14.24 14.39 -1.72
N ARG A 254 13.05 14.01 -2.15
CA ARG A 254 11.79 14.53 -1.58
C ARG A 254 10.91 13.38 -1.15
N ILE A 255 10.19 13.57 -0.07
CA ILE A 255 9.25 12.58 0.44
C ILE A 255 7.86 12.95 -0.06
N ALA A 256 7.12 11.96 -0.56
CA ALA A 256 5.72 12.10 -0.94
C ALA A 256 4.90 10.92 -0.40
N SER A 257 3.81 11.23 0.28
CA SER A 257 2.80 10.28 0.75
C SER A 257 1.64 10.20 -0.24
N LEU A 258 1.21 11.36 -0.73
CA LEU A 258 0.05 11.54 -1.59
C LEU A 258 0.41 12.30 -2.88
N PRO A 259 -0.45 12.27 -3.91
CA PRO A 259 -0.25 13.04 -5.14
C PRO A 259 -0.01 14.54 -4.91
N GLU A 260 -0.65 15.12 -3.89
CA GLU A 260 -0.52 16.53 -3.52
C GLU A 260 0.89 16.91 -3.09
N ASP A 261 1.63 16.02 -2.40
CA ASP A 261 3.01 16.29 -1.98
C ASP A 261 3.93 16.47 -3.19
N VAL A 262 3.71 15.66 -4.23
CA VAL A 262 4.42 15.79 -5.51
C VAL A 262 4.05 17.12 -6.15
N TRP A 263 2.75 17.46 -6.18
CA TRP A 263 2.26 18.72 -6.73
C TRP A 263 2.91 19.93 -6.05
N TYR A 264 2.90 20.00 -4.71
CA TYR A 264 3.53 21.06 -3.93
C TYR A 264 5.01 21.17 -4.24
N GLY A 265 5.72 20.04 -4.23
CA GLY A 265 7.13 20.02 -4.59
C GLY A 265 7.39 20.57 -5.99
N LEU A 266 6.49 20.34 -6.95
CA LEU A 266 6.66 20.90 -8.28
C LEU A 266 6.42 22.41 -8.26
N VAL A 267 5.35 22.93 -7.66
CA VAL A 267 5.02 24.36 -7.76
C VAL A 267 5.92 25.31 -6.96
N GLU A 268 6.46 24.87 -5.81
CA GLU A 268 7.25 25.72 -4.91
C GLU A 268 8.55 26.27 -5.53
N ARG A 269 9.06 25.68 -6.61
CA ARG A 269 10.31 26.11 -7.26
C ARG A 269 10.15 27.21 -8.32
N SER A 270 8.95 27.76 -8.49
CA SER A 270 8.67 28.75 -9.54
C SER A 270 8.86 30.21 -9.12
N GLU A 271 9.21 30.52 -7.86
CA GLU A 271 9.29 31.91 -7.38
C GLU A 271 10.72 32.47 -7.18
N ASP A 272 11.79 31.64 -7.22
CA ASP A 272 13.17 32.09 -6.93
C ASP A 272 14.02 32.46 -8.17
N HIS A 273 13.39 32.57 -9.34
CA HIS A 273 14.06 32.95 -10.58
C HIS A 273 13.29 34.05 -11.32
N ASP A 274 13.15 35.21 -10.67
CA ASP A 274 12.88 36.51 -11.32
C ASP A 274 13.83 37.58 -10.76
#